data_AF-A0A3B8PXJ8-F1
#
_entry.id   AF-A0A3B8PXJ8-F1
#
_cell.length_a   1.000
_cell.length_b   1.000
_cell.length_c   1.000
_cell.angle_alpha   90.00
_cell.angle_beta   90.00
_cell.angle_gamma   90.00
#
_symmetry.space_group_name_H-M   'P 1'
#
loop_
_entity.id
_entity.type
_entity.pdbx_description
1 polymer ?
#
loop_
_entity_poly.entity_id
_entity_poly.type
_entity_poly.pdbx_seq_one_letter_code
_entity_poly.pdbx_strand_id
1 'polypeptide(L)'
;VHSVNAPVHIAGMDVAPGEIIHMDENGACKFPAECAEKVLENVIKLLEEEGDRIGQLQKASSAAEIRAIFGGKGYAATGDDGDE
;
A
#
# COMPACT_ATOMS: atom_id res chain seq x y z
N VAL A 1 -7.17 7.55 32.94
CA VAL A 1 -7.61 7.54 31.52
C VAL A 1 -7.77 8.98 31.09
N HIS A 2 -7.05 9.42 30.05
CA HIS A 2 -7.05 10.83 29.63
C HIS A 2 -8.11 11.14 28.56
N SER A 3 -8.39 10.20 27.64
CA SER A 3 -9.51 10.27 26.69
C SER A 3 -9.70 8.91 26.00
N VAL A 4 -10.91 8.64 25.50
CA VAL A 4 -11.27 7.43 24.71
C VAL A 4 -12.14 7.89 23.55
N ASN A 5 -11.98 7.29 22.36
CA ASN A 5 -12.68 7.69 21.13
C ASN A 5 -12.48 9.17 20.77
N ALA A 6 -11.32 9.73 21.09
CA ALA A 6 -10.89 11.03 20.58
C ALA A 6 -9.85 10.83 19.47
N PRO A 7 -9.79 11.73 18.47
CA PRO A 7 -8.70 11.74 17.52
C PRO A 7 -7.34 11.86 18.20
N VAL A 8 -6.35 11.17 17.65
CA VAL A 8 -4.97 11.17 18.16
C VAL A 8 -3.98 11.35 17.01
N HIS A 9 -2.83 11.97 17.30
CA HIS A 9 -1.75 12.12 16.33
C HIS A 9 -0.59 11.19 16.70
N ILE A 10 -0.19 10.31 15.77
CA ILE A 10 0.80 9.24 16.00
C ILE A 10 1.68 9.09 14.75
N ALA A 11 3.00 9.14 14.92
CA ALA A 11 3.98 8.92 13.84
C ALA A 11 3.74 9.78 12.58
N GLY A 12 3.33 11.04 12.77
CA GLY A 12 3.04 11.97 11.67
C GLY A 12 1.64 11.79 11.04
N MET A 13 0.79 10.96 11.63
CA MET A 13 -0.51 10.59 11.10
C MET A 13 -1.62 10.84 12.11
N ASP A 14 -2.68 11.54 11.72
CA ASP A 14 -3.89 11.66 12.52
C ASP A 14 -4.74 10.39 12.40
N VAL A 15 -5.27 9.90 13.51
CA VAL A 15 -6.14 8.72 13.56
C VAL A 15 -7.42 9.10 14.30
N ALA A 16 -8.56 8.89 13.66
CA ALA A 16 -9.88 9.21 14.19
C ALA A 16 -10.71 7.94 14.45
N PRO A 17 -11.65 7.97 15.40
CA PRO A 17 -12.59 6.86 15.59
C PRO A 17 -13.38 6.55 14.31
N GLY A 18 -13.47 5.26 13.96
CA GLY A 18 -14.17 4.78 12.76
C GLY A 18 -13.26 4.56 11.55
N GLU A 19 -12.01 5.02 11.59
CA GLU A 19 -11.01 4.68 10.58
C GLU A 19 -10.52 3.23 10.75
N ILE A 20 -10.15 2.58 9.64
CA ILE A 20 -9.58 1.23 9.65
C ILE A 20 -8.06 1.35 9.77
N ILE A 21 -7.47 0.63 10.70
CA ILE A 21 -6.02 0.51 10.82
C ILE A 21 -5.65 -0.93 10.49
N HIS A 22 -4.90 -1.14 9.42
CA HIS A 22 -4.29 -2.42 9.10
C HIS A 22 -2.87 -2.45 9.64
N MET A 23 -2.47 -3.55 10.27
CA MET A 23 -1.13 -3.74 10.82
C MET A 23 -0.60 -5.12 10.48
N ASP A 24 0.61 -5.17 9.93
CA ASP A 24 1.34 -6.39 9.56
C ASP A 24 2.82 -6.30 10.00
N GLU A 25 3.67 -7.23 9.54
CA GLU A 25 5.12 -7.18 9.81
C GLU A 25 5.83 -5.93 9.27
N ASN A 26 5.24 -5.22 8.30
CA ASN A 26 5.81 -4.03 7.68
C ASN A 26 5.40 -2.74 8.40
N GLY A 27 4.42 -2.81 9.31
CA GLY A 27 3.98 -1.70 10.15
C GLY A 27 2.47 -1.52 10.11
N ALA A 28 2.01 -0.27 10.23
CA ALA A 28 0.60 0.08 10.26
C ALA A 28 0.24 1.11 9.19
N CYS A 29 -0.88 0.90 8.52
CA CYS A 29 -1.47 1.81 7.55
C CYS A 29 -2.91 2.14 7.93
N LYS A 30 -3.27 3.43 7.95
CA LYS A 30 -4.65 3.85 8.17
C LYS A 30 -5.39 3.97 6.84
N PHE A 31 -6.70 3.72 6.89
CA PHE A 31 -7.62 3.99 5.80
C PHE A 31 -8.74 4.92 6.29
N PRO A 32 -8.90 6.10 5.66
CA PRO A 32 -9.99 7.01 5.97
C PRO A 32 -11.34 6.32 5.77
N ALA A 33 -12.26 6.51 6.72
CA ALA A 33 -13.54 5.82 6.76
C ALA A 33 -14.41 6.14 5.52
N GLU A 34 -14.37 7.39 5.06
CA GLU A 34 -15.09 7.87 3.88
C GLU A 34 -14.59 7.27 2.56
N CYS A 35 -13.40 6.68 2.56
CA CYS A 35 -12.77 6.08 1.38
C CYS A 35 -12.78 4.56 1.41
N ALA A 36 -13.39 3.91 2.41
CA ALA A 36 -13.32 2.46 2.62
C ALA A 36 -13.74 1.64 1.39
N GLU A 37 -14.81 2.04 0.71
CA GLU A 37 -15.28 1.35 -0.51
C GLU A 37 -14.26 1.45 -1.65
N LYS A 38 -13.72 2.65 -1.91
CA LYS A 38 -12.68 2.86 -2.92
C LYS A 38 -11.39 2.11 -2.58
N VAL A 39 -11.02 2.05 -1.31
CA VAL A 39 -9.86 1.28 -0.84
C VAL A 39 -10.08 -0.19 -1.18
N LEU A 40 -11.24 -0.76 -0.85
CA LEU A 40 -11.55 -2.16 -1.16
C LEU A 40 -11.48 -2.45 -2.66
N GLU A 41 -12.14 -1.62 -3.49
CA GLU A 41 -12.11 -1.77 -4.94
C GLU A 41 -10.68 -1.76 -5.50
N ASN A 42 -9.84 -0.85 -5.02
CA ASN A 42 -8.45 -0.71 -5.46
C ASN A 42 -7.58 -1.86 -4.97
N VAL A 43 -7.77 -2.33 -3.73
CA VAL A 43 -7.02 -3.46 -3.18
C VAL A 43 -7.33 -4.74 -3.94
N ILE A 44 -8.59 -4.99 -4.33
CA ILE A 44 -8.95 -6.16 -5.15
C ILE A 44 -8.23 -6.11 -6.50
N LYS A 45 -8.28 -4.98 -7.19
CA LYS A 45 -7.57 -4.80 -8.47
C LYS A 45 -6.05 -4.96 -8.30
N LEU A 46 -5.50 -4.43 -7.21
CA LEU A 46 -4.09 -4.55 -6.90
C LEU A 46 -3.68 -6.01 -6.68
N LEU A 47 -4.47 -6.79 -5.94
CA LEU A 47 -4.22 -8.22 -5.71
C LEU A 47 -4.23 -9.02 -7.01
N GLU A 48 -5.16 -8.73 -7.93
CA GLU A 48 -5.21 -9.38 -9.25
C GLU A 48 -3.96 -9.02 -10.07
N GLU A 49 -3.63 -7.72 -10.18
CA GLU A 49 -2.45 -7.27 -10.92
C GLU A 49 -1.13 -7.81 -10.36
N GLU A 50 -1.00 -7.86 -9.03
CA GLU A 50 0.18 -8.40 -8.35
C GLU A 50 0.25 -9.92 -8.47
N GLY A 51 -0.87 -10.63 -8.35
CA GLY A 51 -0.94 -12.08 -8.52
C GLY A 51 -0.47 -12.52 -9.90
N ASP A 52 -0.94 -11.85 -10.95
CA ASP A 52 -0.50 -12.09 -12.32
C ASP A 52 1.00 -11.83 -12.49
N ARG A 53 1.50 -10.72 -11.92
CA ARG A 53 2.92 -10.35 -11.98
C ARG A 53 3.81 -11.36 -11.26
N ILE A 54 3.43 -11.79 -10.07
CA ILE A 54 4.13 -12.81 -9.29
C ILE A 54 4.12 -14.14 -10.05
N GLY A 55 2.98 -14.51 -10.66
CA GLY A 55 2.87 -15.72 -11.47
C GLY A 55 3.76 -15.72 -12.71
N GLN A 56 3.94 -14.56 -13.35
CA GLN A 56 4.93 -14.40 -14.43
C GLN A 56 6.36 -14.48 -13.91
N LEU A 57 6.64 -13.82 -12.78
CA LEU A 57 7.96 -13.79 -12.17
C LEU A 57 8.45 -15.18 -11.77
N GLN A 58 7.56 -16.01 -11.22
CA GLN A 58 7.86 -17.41 -10.87
C GLN A 58 8.25 -18.28 -12.09
N LYS A 59 7.78 -17.91 -13.30
CA LYS A 59 8.06 -18.64 -14.54
C LYS A 59 9.26 -18.10 -15.32
N ALA A 60 9.71 -16.88 -15.01
CA ALA A 60 10.83 -16.25 -15.69
C ALA A 60 12.13 -17.04 -15.44
N SER A 61 12.93 -17.19 -16.50
CA SER A 61 14.19 -17.96 -16.47
C SER A 61 15.43 -17.09 -16.73
N SER A 62 15.22 -15.82 -17.08
CA SER A 62 16.27 -14.89 -17.42
C SER A 62 16.11 -13.53 -16.75
N ALA A 63 17.24 -12.86 -16.49
CA ALA A 63 17.25 -11.51 -15.93
C ALA A 63 16.60 -10.47 -16.85
N ALA A 64 16.54 -10.73 -18.17
CA ALA A 64 15.85 -9.86 -19.12
C ALA A 64 14.33 -9.93 -18.96
N GLU A 65 13.78 -11.14 -18.80
CA GLU A 65 12.34 -11.35 -18.51
C GLU A 65 11.96 -10.73 -17.17
N ILE A 66 12.76 -10.93 -16.13
CA ILE A 66 12.54 -10.31 -14.81
C ILE A 66 12.46 -8.79 -14.93
N ARG A 67 13.44 -8.16 -15.60
CA ARG A 67 13.45 -6.71 -15.81
C ARG A 67 12.25 -6.23 -16.63
N ALA A 68 11.79 -7.00 -17.62
CA ALA A 68 10.61 -6.65 -18.40
C ALA A 68 9.33 -6.68 -17.55
N ILE A 69 9.20 -7.65 -16.64
CA ILE A 69 8.06 -7.78 -15.71
C ILE A 69 8.01 -6.61 -14.71
N PHE A 70 9.17 -6.14 -14.23
CA PHE A 70 9.26 -5.03 -13.28
C PHE A 70 9.33 -3.64 -13.93
N GLY A 71 9.73 -3.55 -15.20
CA GLY A 71 10.21 -2.34 -15.87
C GLY A 71 9.21 -1.20 -16.10
N GLY A 72 7.98 -1.30 -15.60
CA GLY A 72 6.96 -0.26 -15.77
C GLY A 72 6.17 0.13 -14.52
N LYS A 73 6.37 -0.54 -13.37
CA LYS A 73 5.52 -0.36 -12.17
C LYS A 73 6.28 -0.66 -10.86
N GLY A 74 7.43 -0.04 -10.64
CA GLY A 74 8.07 -0.06 -9.32
C GLY A 74 7.33 0.86 -8.36
N TYR A 75 7.11 0.45 -7.10
CA TYR A 75 6.52 1.31 -6.06
C TYR A 75 7.35 2.59 -5.80
N ALA A 76 8.61 2.59 -6.23
CA ALA A 76 9.53 3.74 -6.18
C ALA A 76 9.48 4.65 -7.42
N ALA A 77 8.72 4.32 -8.47
CA ALA A 77 8.71 5.09 -9.72
C ALA A 77 8.00 6.46 -9.59
N THR A 78 7.36 6.73 -8.46
CA THR A 78 6.80 8.04 -8.09
C THR A 78 7.24 8.43 -6.68
N GLY A 79 8.54 8.31 -6.39
CA GLY A 79 9.19 9.08 -5.35
C GLY A 79 9.86 10.27 -6.03
N ASP A 80 9.18 11.41 -6.02
CA ASP A 80 9.83 12.70 -6.23
C ASP A 80 10.82 12.88 -5.08
N ASP A 81 12.07 12.44 -5.29
CA ASP A 81 13.23 12.94 -4.55
C ASP A 81 13.44 14.40 -4.99
N GLY A 82 12.53 15.27 -4.53
CA GLY A 82 12.74 16.70 -4.51
C GLY A 82 13.73 17.01 -3.41
N ASP A 83 15.01 17.11 -3.77
CA ASP A 83 16.02 17.86 -3.02
C ASP A 83 15.47 19.27 -2.68
N GLU A 84 15.17 19.53 -1.41
CA GLU A 84 15.41 20.82 -0.71
C GLU A 84 15.34 20.67 0.82
#